data_AF-A0A1Y4VDK5-F1
#
_entry.id   AF-A0A1Y4VDK5-F1
#
_cell.length_a   1.000
_cell.length_b   1.000
_cell.length_c   1.000
_cell.angle_alpha   90.00
_cell.angle_beta   90.00
_cell.angle_gamma   90.00
#
_symmetry.space_group_name_H-M   'P 1'
#
loop_
_entity.id
_entity.type
_entity.pdbx_description
1 polymer ?
#
loop_
_entity_poly.entity_id
_entity_poly.type
_entity_poly.pdbx_seq_one_letter_code
_entity_poly.pdbx_strand_id
1 'polypeptide(L)'
;MQNIVEFIKNEMAARGMTYDILSEKCGMSRQNLWDKLNKRVYPNFGNVRKILAGLGYELSIEKKMDGREPVQADTEQFFEVAELEQVSYDCIEELLAAMGYELKMKTQQNEEKVKKGIDRLPTRVKL
;
A
#
# COMPACT_ATOMS: atom_id res chain seq x y z
N MET A 1 -10.09 -3.23 -11.18
CA MET A 1 -9.19 -2.87 -10.08
C MET A 1 -9.38 -3.91 -8.98
N GLN A 2 -8.30 -4.43 -8.40
CA GLN A 2 -8.43 -5.32 -7.24
C GLN A 2 -8.95 -4.50 -6.06
N ASN A 3 -9.95 -5.02 -5.37
CA ASN A 3 -10.49 -4.40 -4.17
C ASN A 3 -9.38 -4.32 -3.11
N ILE A 4 -9.10 -3.13 -2.56
CA ILE A 4 -8.00 -2.92 -1.60
C ILE A 4 -8.14 -3.80 -0.35
N VAL A 5 -9.37 -4.11 0.08
CA VAL A 5 -9.64 -5.02 1.21
C VAL A 5 -9.23 -6.44 0.85
N GLU A 6 -9.50 -6.88 -0.38
CA GLU A 6 -9.09 -8.19 -0.87
C GLU A 6 -7.56 -8.30 -0.98
N PHE A 7 -6.90 -7.25 -1.49
CA PHE A 7 -5.44 -7.16 -1.49
C PHE A 7 -4.87 -7.32 -0.07
N ILE A 8 -5.38 -6.56 0.90
CA ILE A 8 -4.95 -6.64 2.31
C ILE A 8 -5.12 -8.05 2.87
N LYS A 9 -6.27 -8.69 2.63
CA LYS A 9 -6.55 -10.06 3.10
C LYS A 9 -5.61 -11.08 2.46
N ASN A 10 -5.32 -10.94 1.17
CA ASN A 10 -4.40 -11.81 0.45
C ASN A 10 -2.96 -11.64 0.96
N GLU A 11 -2.52 -10.41 1.22
CA GLU A 11 -1.20 -10.14 1.82
C GLU A 11 -1.07 -10.72 3.24
N MET A 12 -2.13 -10.60 4.06
CA MET A 12 -2.16 -11.27 5.37
C MET A 12 -1.99 -12.78 5.23
N ALA A 13 -2.77 -13.41 4.34
CA ALA A 13 -2.71 -14.85 4.12
C ALA A 13 -1.34 -15.30 3.60
N ALA A 14 -0.78 -14.60 2.61
CA ALA A 14 0.53 -14.89 2.04
C ALA A 14 1.66 -14.82 3.07
N ARG A 15 1.52 -13.97 4.09
CA ARG A 15 2.52 -13.78 5.15
C ARG A 15 2.20 -14.55 6.43
N GLY A 16 1.14 -15.36 6.45
CA GLY A 16 0.67 -16.06 7.65
C GLY A 16 0.28 -15.13 8.81
N MET A 17 -0.10 -13.88 8.52
CA MET A 17 -0.49 -12.91 9.53
C MET A 17 -1.97 -13.06 9.91
N THR A 18 -2.21 -13.19 11.21
CA THR A 18 -3.56 -13.17 11.77
C THR A 18 -4.05 -11.74 12.00
N TYR A 19 -5.35 -11.59 12.24
CA TYR A 19 -5.92 -10.31 12.68
C TYR A 19 -5.28 -9.79 13.97
N ASP A 20 -4.86 -10.66 14.89
CA ASP A 20 -4.18 -10.26 16.12
C ASP A 20 -2.86 -9.56 15.79
N ILE A 21 -2.00 -10.24 15.03
CA ILE A 21 -0.67 -9.74 14.63
C ILE A 21 -0.78 -8.42 13.88
N LEU A 22 -1.68 -8.33 12.90
CA LEU A 22 -1.81 -7.09 12.12
C LEU A 22 -2.42 -5.96 12.96
N SER A 23 -3.38 -6.26 13.84
CA SER A 23 -4.00 -5.22 14.68
C SER A 23 -2.99 -4.57 15.63
N GLU A 24 -2.08 -5.36 16.20
CA GLU A 24 -0.96 -4.86 17.01
C GLU A 24 -0.05 -3.93 16.20
N LYS A 25 0.36 -4.34 15.00
CA LYS A 25 1.20 -3.52 14.10
C LYS A 25 0.51 -2.21 13.68
N CYS A 26 -0.80 -2.24 13.53
CA CYS A 26 -1.62 -1.08 13.19
C CYS A 26 -1.98 -0.22 14.40
N GLY A 27 -1.62 -0.60 15.63
CA GLY A 27 -2.02 0.08 16.86
C GLY A 27 -3.54 0.23 16.99
N MET A 28 -4.30 -0.84 16.75
CA MET A 28 -5.75 -0.89 16.93
C MET A 28 -6.19 -2.26 17.48
N SER A 29 -7.43 -2.38 17.96
CA SER A 29 -7.92 -3.68 18.42
C SER A 29 -8.23 -4.64 17.26
N ARG A 30 -8.12 -5.94 17.51
CA ARG A 30 -8.49 -7.01 16.56
C ARG A 30 -9.90 -6.80 15.99
N GLN A 31 -10.89 -6.51 16.86
CA GLN A 31 -12.28 -6.29 16.43
C GLN A 31 -12.41 -5.06 15.53
N ASN A 32 -11.71 -3.98 15.86
CA ASN A 32 -11.70 -2.76 15.08
C ASN A 32 -11.11 -2.97 13.67
N LEU A 33 -10.00 -3.72 13.58
CA LEU A 33 -9.42 -4.13 12.29
C LEU A 33 -10.40 -5.01 11.49
N TRP A 34 -11.00 -6.00 12.15
CA TRP A 34 -11.97 -6.89 11.50
C TRP A 34 -13.17 -6.11 10.96
N ASP A 35 -13.75 -5.18 11.74
CA ASP A 35 -14.88 -4.36 11.31
C ASP A 35 -14.52 -3.50 10.09
N LYS A 36 -13.32 -2.91 10.08
CA LYS A 36 -12.82 -2.11 8.94
C LYS A 36 -12.67 -2.92 7.66
N LEU A 37 -12.23 -4.19 7.76
CA LEU A 37 -11.98 -5.06 6.61
C LEU A 37 -13.18 -5.93 6.20
N ASN A 38 -14.27 -5.95 6.96
CA ASN A 38 -15.39 -6.87 6.69
C ASN A 38 -16.77 -6.21 6.69
N LYS A 39 -16.98 -5.09 7.40
CA LYS A 39 -18.31 -4.44 7.46
C LYS A 39 -18.44 -3.22 6.55
N ARG A 40 -17.34 -2.63 6.10
CA ARG A 40 -17.37 -1.40 5.30
C ARG A 40 -17.25 -1.72 3.82
N VAL A 41 -18.22 -1.25 3.04
CA VAL A 41 -18.18 -1.33 1.57
C VAL A 41 -17.08 -0.43 1.02
N TYR A 42 -16.96 0.79 1.56
CA TYR A 42 -15.95 1.77 1.18
C TYR A 42 -15.05 2.08 2.39
N PRO A 43 -13.86 1.48 2.49
CA PRO A 43 -12.96 1.75 3.59
C PRO A 43 -12.39 3.17 3.46
N ASN A 44 -12.26 3.85 4.60
CA ASN A 44 -11.67 5.20 4.65
C ASN A 44 -10.16 5.14 4.35
N PHE A 45 -9.67 6.12 3.59
CA PHE A 45 -8.28 6.24 3.15
C PHE A 45 -7.28 6.15 4.32
N GLY A 46 -7.45 6.92 5.39
CA GLY A 46 -6.54 6.91 6.53
C GLY A 46 -6.45 5.57 7.23
N ASN A 47 -7.58 4.88 7.38
CA ASN A 47 -7.59 3.53 7.92
C ASN A 47 -6.87 2.53 6.99
N VAL A 48 -7.06 2.65 5.68
CA VAL A 48 -6.34 1.84 4.70
C VAL A 48 -4.84 2.11 4.77
N ARG A 49 -4.41 3.38 4.75
CA ARG A 49 -3.00 3.77 4.87
C ARG A 49 -2.37 3.20 6.13
N LYS A 50 -3.04 3.29 7.28
CA LYS A 50 -2.57 2.71 8.55
C LYS A 50 -2.43 1.18 8.49
N ILE A 51 -3.38 0.50 7.86
CA ILE A 51 -3.34 -0.97 7.70
C ILE A 51 -2.21 -1.40 6.77
N LEU A 52 -2.03 -0.68 5.66
CA LEU A 52 -0.92 -0.90 4.73
C LEU A 52 0.43 -0.66 5.39
N ALA A 53 0.57 0.38 6.21
CA ALA A 53 1.76 0.63 7.02
C ALA A 53 2.04 -0.52 8.00
N GLY A 54 1.00 -1.09 8.63
CA GLY A 54 1.13 -2.30 9.46
C GLY A 54 1.61 -3.52 8.66
N LEU A 55 1.31 -3.59 7.36
CA LEU A 55 1.84 -4.58 6.42
C LEU A 55 3.21 -4.19 5.84
N GLY A 56 3.82 -3.08 6.26
CA GLY A 56 5.11 -2.61 5.75
C GLY A 56 5.04 -1.99 4.35
N TYR A 57 3.87 -1.51 3.94
CA TYR A 57 3.69 -0.72 2.73
C TYR A 57 3.55 0.76 3.06
N GLU A 58 4.10 1.59 2.19
CA GLU A 58 3.92 3.03 2.17
C GLU A 58 3.17 3.42 0.90
N LEU A 59 2.21 4.34 1.03
CA LEU A 59 1.52 4.89 -0.13
C LEU A 59 2.26 6.14 -0.61
N SER A 60 2.47 6.22 -1.92
CA SER A 60 2.97 7.42 -2.59
C SER A 60 2.08 7.76 -3.78
N ILE A 61 1.99 9.04 -4.12
CA ILE A 61 1.32 9.51 -5.33
C ILE A 61 2.36 9.61 -6.44
N GLU A 62 2.10 8.94 -7.57
CA GLU A 62 2.96 9.01 -8.76
C GLU A 62 2.16 9.49 -9.97
N LYS A 63 2.85 10.11 -10.92
CA LYS A 63 2.22 10.47 -12.20
C LYS A 63 1.97 9.22 -13.00
N LYS A 64 0.84 9.17 -13.70
CA LYS A 64 0.69 8.25 -14.82
C LYS A 64 1.63 8.69 -15.94
N MET A 65 2.26 7.74 -16.62
CA MET A 65 3.09 8.00 -17.81
C MET A 65 2.22 8.37 -19.03
N ASP A 66 1.16 9.15 -18.85
CA ASP A 66 0.21 9.54 -19.90
C ASP A 66 0.54 10.91 -20.52
N GLY A 67 1.70 11.49 -20.17
CA GLY A 67 2.23 12.70 -20.79
C GLY A 67 1.66 14.01 -20.25
N ARG A 68 0.85 14.00 -19.19
CA ARG A 68 0.40 15.22 -18.51
C ARG A 68 1.47 15.76 -17.55
N GLU A 69 1.71 17.07 -17.59
CA GLU A 69 2.55 17.70 -16.57
C GLU A 69 1.82 17.68 -15.22
N PRO A 70 2.50 17.26 -14.14
CA PRO A 70 1.92 17.23 -12.81
C PRO A 70 1.70 18.65 -12.30
N VAL A 71 0.70 18.83 -11.46
CA VAL A 71 0.76 19.83 -10.40
C VAL A 71 1.87 19.43 -9.41
N GLN A 72 2.74 20.37 -9.04
CA GLN A 72 3.57 20.18 -7.83
C GLN A 72 2.61 20.17 -6.64
N ALA A 73 2.33 18.99 -6.11
CA ALA A 73 1.46 18.82 -4.96
C ALA A 73 2.29 18.36 -3.77
N ASP A 74 2.07 18.99 -2.62
CA ASP A 74 2.50 18.44 -1.34
C ASP A 74 1.65 17.20 -1.06
N THR A 75 2.24 16.02 -1.28
CA THR A 75 1.55 14.75 -1.15
C THR A 75 1.18 14.44 0.30
N GLU A 76 1.95 14.95 1.27
CA GLU A 76 1.67 14.70 2.68
C GLU A 76 0.49 15.57 3.13
N GLN A 77 0.46 16.85 2.75
CA GLN A 77 -0.69 17.71 3.02
C GLN A 77 -1.98 17.15 2.39
N PHE A 78 -1.89 16.58 1.18
CA PHE A 78 -3.03 15.91 0.57
C PHE A 78 -3.52 14.72 1.40
N PHE A 79 -2.61 13.86 1.87
CA PHE A 79 -2.98 12.73 2.72
C PHE A 79 -3.59 13.19 4.05
N GLU A 80 -3.02 14.19 4.71
CA GLU A 80 -3.55 14.74 5.96
C GLU A 80 -5.01 15.21 5.80
N VAL A 81 -5.30 15.96 4.73
CA VAL A 81 -6.67 16.41 4.43
C VAL A 81 -7.60 15.24 4.13
N ALA A 82 -7.16 14.28 3.30
CA ALA A 82 -7.96 13.09 2.97
C ALA A 82 -8.29 12.24 4.21
N GLU A 83 -7.36 12.14 5.16
CA GLU A 83 -7.54 11.47 6.44
C GLU A 83 -8.53 12.21 7.35
N LEU A 84 -8.38 13.53 7.47
CA LEU A 84 -9.26 14.40 8.27
C LEU A 84 -10.71 14.37 7.78
N GLU A 85 -10.91 14.50 6.47
CA GLU A 85 -12.24 14.52 5.82
C GLU A 85 -12.86 13.12 5.71
N GLN A 86 -12.17 12.09 6.22
CA GLN A 86 -12.59 10.70 6.20
C GLN A 86 -12.97 10.17 4.80
N VAL A 87 -12.32 10.66 3.75
CA VAL A 87 -12.60 10.27 2.36
C VAL A 87 -12.38 8.76 2.16
N SER A 88 -13.17 8.11 1.31
CA SER A 88 -12.95 6.70 0.97
C SER A 88 -11.69 6.52 0.12
N TYR A 89 -11.03 5.37 0.26
CA TYR A 89 -9.84 5.04 -0.53
C TYR A 89 -10.13 5.10 -2.03
N ASP A 90 -11.24 4.48 -2.46
CA ASP A 90 -11.64 4.43 -3.86
C ASP A 90 -11.90 5.84 -4.43
N CYS A 91 -12.49 6.75 -3.65
CA CYS A 91 -12.71 8.13 -4.08
C CYS A 91 -11.38 8.87 -4.27
N ILE A 92 -10.39 8.65 -3.39
CA ILE A 92 -9.05 9.21 -3.57
C ILE A 92 -8.38 8.67 -4.84
N GLU A 93 -8.50 7.37 -5.12
CA GLU A 93 -7.98 6.78 -6.36
C GLU A 93 -8.63 7.40 -7.60
N GLU A 94 -9.95 7.57 -7.60
CA GLU A 94 -10.70 8.16 -8.72
C GLU A 94 -10.33 9.64 -8.94
N LEU A 95 -10.21 10.42 -7.86
CA LEU A 95 -9.80 11.83 -7.93
C LEU A 95 -8.38 11.99 -8.47
N LEU A 96 -7.43 11.19 -7.97
CA LEU A 96 -6.06 11.19 -8.47
C LEU A 96 -6.00 10.75 -9.93
N ALA A 97 -6.75 9.71 -10.31
CA ALA A 97 -6.82 9.25 -11.69
C ALA A 97 -7.35 10.31 -12.65
N ALA A 98 -8.37 11.10 -12.26
CA ALA A 98 -8.89 12.21 -13.05
C ALA A 98 -7.82 13.30 -13.30
N MET A 99 -6.90 13.48 -12.36
CA MET A 99 -5.79 14.43 -12.44
C MET A 99 -4.52 13.88 -13.12
N GLY A 100 -4.53 12.61 -13.59
CA GLY A 100 -3.35 11.99 -14.22
C GLY A 100 -2.35 11.38 -13.22
N TYR A 101 -2.79 11.09 -12.00
CA TYR A 101 -1.99 10.45 -10.96
C TYR A 101 -2.52 9.06 -10.61
N GLU A 102 -1.72 8.31 -9.85
CA GLU A 102 -2.11 7.05 -9.24
C GLU A 102 -1.50 6.90 -7.85
N LEU A 103 -2.18 6.14 -6.99
CA LEU A 103 -1.58 5.65 -5.75
C LEU A 103 -0.66 4.47 -6.08
N LYS A 104 0.55 4.51 -5.56
CA LYS A 104 1.50 3.39 -5.57
C LYS A 104 1.75 2.91 -4.17
N MET A 105 1.75 1.59 -4.01
CA MET A 105 2.22 0.93 -2.80
C MET A 105 3.71 0.61 -2.98
N LYS A 106 4.54 1.17 -2.11
CA LYS A 106 5.97 0.86 -2.01
C LYS A 106 6.18 -0.02 -0.78
N THR A 107 6.86 -1.13 -0.95
CA THR A 107 7.28 -1.93 0.21
C THR A 107 8.42 -1.20 0.91
N GLN A 108 8.34 -1.02 2.23
CA GLN A 108 9.48 -0.55 3.03
C GLN A 108 10.65 -1.57 3.03
N GLN A 109 10.41 -2.78 2.52
CA GLN A 109 11.44 -3.74 2.15
C GLN A 109 11.96 -3.45 0.73
N ASN A 110 12.80 -2.43 0.57
CA ASN A 110 13.76 -2.46 -0.52
C ASN A 110 14.99 -3.26 -0.04
N GLU A 111 15.30 -4.36 -0.73
CA GLU A 111 16.66 -4.92 -0.81
C GLU A 111 17.29 -5.71 0.36
N GLU A 112 16.58 -6.61 1.05
CA GLU A 112 17.25 -7.80 1.65
C GLU A 112 17.16 -9.06 0.80
N LYS A 113 16.53 -8.97 -0.38
CA LYS A 113 16.62 -9.96 -1.45
C LYS A 113 17.19 -9.39 -2.75
N VAL A 114 18.18 -8.51 -2.66
CA VAL A 114 19.20 -8.47 -3.70
C VAL A 114 19.99 -9.78 -3.58
N LYS A 115 19.88 -10.68 -4.58
CA LYS A 115 20.95 -11.61 -4.96
C LYS A 115 21.47 -12.61 -3.92
N LYS A 116 20.62 -13.23 -3.09
CA LYS A 116 20.95 -14.53 -2.49
C LYS A 116 20.01 -15.61 -3.04
N GLY A 117 20.32 -16.09 -4.24
CA GLY A 117 19.98 -17.48 -4.53
C GLY A 117 19.60 -17.88 -5.95
N ILE A 118 19.66 -17.05 -7.00
CA ILE A 118 19.60 -17.57 -8.38
C ILE A 118 20.41 -16.66 -9.32
N ASP A 119 21.67 -17.01 -9.61
CA ASP A 119 22.05 -17.34 -10.98
C ASP A 119 23.44 -18.00 -11.06
N ARG A 120 23.56 -18.95 -11.99
CA ARG A 120 24.69 -19.85 -12.18
C ARG A 120 25.84 -19.16 -12.92
N LEU A 121 27.06 -19.38 -12.42
CA LEU A 121 28.38 -19.42 -13.09
C LEU A 121 28.83 -18.22 -13.94
N PRO A 122 30.16 -17.95 -13.91
CA PRO A 122 30.86 -18.10 -15.18
C PRO A 122 32.05 -19.04 -15.06
N THR A 123 32.10 -19.96 -16.01
CA THR A 123 33.29 -20.67 -16.49
C THR A 123 34.48 -19.71 -16.59
N ARG A 124 35.58 -20.01 -15.90
CA ARG A 124 36.94 -19.72 -16.38
C ARG A 124 37.95 -20.58 -15.61
N VAL A 125 38.32 -21.70 -16.24
CA VAL A 125 39.59 -22.37 -16.00
C VAL A 125 40.65 -21.62 -16.81
N LYS A 126 41.60 -20.99 -16.12
CA LYS A 126 42.99 -20.64 -16.50
C LYS A 126 43.67 -20.38 -15.14
N LEU A 127 44.74 -21.04 -14.70
CA LEU A 127 45.81 -21.80 -15.34
C LEU A 127 45.89 -23.23 -14.76
#